data_AF-A0A167G059-F1
#
_entry.id   AF-A0A167G059-F1
#
_cell.length_a   1.000
_cell.length_b   1.000
_cell.length_c   1.000
_cell.angle_alpha   90.00
_cell.angle_beta   90.00
_cell.angle_gamma   90.00
#
_symmetry.space_group_name_H-M   'P 1'
#
loop_
_entity.id
_entity.type
_entity.pdbx_description
1 polymer ?
#
loop_
_entity_poly.entity_id
_entity_poly.type
_entity_poly.pdbx_seq_one_letter_code
_entity_poly.pdbx_strand_id
1 'polypeptide(L)'
;MGVSFHTLEREKIFRDPPTDKPSYPLLAQAIQPHVGSFNALMEGPGDGLLNLAVKDIGSKIVFDSNDPDRLGNKLSCKSMEIGYILGENTSNIL
;
A
#
# COMPACT_ATOMS: atom_id res chain seq x y z
N MET A 1 28.56 -25.07 -23.88
CA MET A 1 27.50 -24.15 -23.40
C MET A 1 27.99 -22.73 -23.64
N GLY A 2 27.41 -22.04 -24.61
CA GLY A 2 27.76 -20.66 -24.94
C GLY A 2 26.65 -19.72 -24.49
N VAL A 3 27.02 -18.50 -24.12
CA VAL A 3 26.06 -17.43 -23.85
C VAL A 3 25.55 -16.91 -25.19
N SER A 4 24.23 -16.72 -25.33
CA SER A 4 23.58 -16.17 -26.52
C SER A 4 22.89 -14.85 -26.17
N PHE A 5 22.81 -13.93 -27.13
CA PHE A 5 22.13 -12.64 -26.98
C PHE A 5 20.61 -12.72 -27.21
N HIS A 6 20.08 -13.88 -27.62
CA HIS A 6 18.64 -14.16 -27.81
C HIS A 6 17.92 -13.09 -28.67
N THR A 7 18.53 -12.65 -29.78
CA THR A 7 18.04 -11.51 -30.59
C THR A 7 16.64 -11.71 -31.16
N LEU A 8 16.34 -12.89 -31.70
CA LEU A 8 15.01 -13.20 -32.25
C LEU A 8 13.92 -13.23 -31.17
N GLU A 9 14.26 -13.74 -29.98
CA GLU A 9 13.32 -13.80 -28.84
C GLU A 9 13.04 -12.39 -28.31
N ARG A 10 14.08 -11.55 -28.16
CA ARG A 10 13.91 -10.14 -27.76
C ARG A 10 13.03 -9.38 -28.74
N GLU A 11 13.26 -9.53 -30.05
CA GLU A 11 12.46 -8.88 -31.09
C GLU A 11 11.00 -9.34 -31.06
N LYS A 12 10.76 -10.62 -30.75
CA LYS A 12 9.39 -11.14 -30.58
C LYS A 12 8.71 -10.52 -29.36
N ILE A 13 9.37 -10.46 -28.21
CA ILE A 13 8.83 -9.87 -26.97
C ILE A 13 8.56 -8.36 -27.16
N PHE A 14 9.37 -7.67 -27.95
CA PHE A 14 9.18 -6.24 -28.22
C PHE A 14 8.01 -5.96 -29.16
N ARG A 15 7.74 -6.85 -30.13
CA ARG A 15 6.59 -6.72 -31.03
C ARG A 15 5.29 -7.18 -30.35
N ASP A 16 5.34 -8.31 -29.67
CA ASP A 16 4.20 -8.96 -29.04
C ASP A 16 4.47 -9.10 -27.52
N PRO A 17 4.22 -8.04 -26.73
CA PRO A 17 4.44 -8.08 -25.29
C PRO A 17 3.55 -9.15 -24.65
N PRO A 18 4.10 -10.01 -23.76
CA PRO A 18 3.31 -11.01 -23.05
C PRO A 18 2.26 -10.36 -22.15
N THR A 19 1.05 -10.89 -22.18
CA THR A 19 -0.09 -10.37 -21.39
C THR A 19 -0.27 -11.09 -20.06
N ASP A 20 0.47 -12.16 -19.82
CA ASP A 20 0.26 -13.07 -18.70
C ASP A 20 1.31 -12.92 -17.59
N LYS A 21 2.59 -12.73 -17.93
CA LYS A 21 3.69 -12.65 -16.98
C LYS A 21 4.81 -11.71 -17.44
N PRO A 22 5.51 -11.07 -16.48
CA PRO A 22 6.67 -10.25 -16.80
C PRO A 22 7.78 -11.11 -17.41
N SER A 23 8.30 -10.69 -18.57
CA SER A 23 9.38 -11.40 -19.28
C SER A 23 10.71 -11.43 -18.50
N TYR A 24 10.84 -10.61 -17.46
CA TYR A 24 12.04 -10.49 -16.64
C TYR A 24 11.71 -10.63 -15.14
N PRO A 25 11.53 -11.86 -14.64
CA PRO A 25 11.11 -12.09 -13.26
C PRO A 25 12.13 -11.59 -12.22
N LEU A 26 13.42 -11.61 -12.53
CA LEU A 26 14.46 -11.10 -11.62
C LEU A 26 14.36 -9.60 -11.39
N LEU A 27 13.93 -8.84 -12.41
CA LEU A 27 13.70 -7.39 -12.25
C LEU A 27 12.51 -7.13 -11.33
N ALA A 28 11.43 -7.90 -11.49
CA ALA A 28 10.28 -7.84 -10.60
C ALA A 28 10.67 -8.17 -9.15
N GLN A 29 11.50 -9.20 -8.94
CA GLN A 29 12.01 -9.57 -7.62
C GLN A 29 12.88 -8.49 -6.98
N ALA A 30 13.67 -7.75 -7.77
CA ALA A 30 14.48 -6.66 -7.23
C ALA A 30 13.63 -5.53 -6.60
N ILE A 31 12.42 -5.30 -7.11
CA ILE A 31 11.51 -4.27 -6.60
C ILE A 31 10.46 -4.80 -5.61
N GLN A 32 10.33 -6.12 -5.46
CA GLN A 32 9.41 -6.76 -4.53
C GLN A 32 9.43 -6.20 -3.10
N PRO A 33 10.58 -5.91 -2.44
CA PRO A 33 10.55 -5.38 -1.08
C PRO A 33 9.85 -4.02 -0.98
N HIS A 34 9.96 -3.17 -2.01
CA HIS A 34 9.30 -1.87 -2.03
C HIS A 34 7.80 -1.99 -2.26
N VAL A 35 7.40 -2.77 -3.28
CA VAL A 35 5.99 -3.03 -3.58
C VAL A 35 5.30 -3.69 -2.40
N GLY A 36 5.92 -4.73 -1.82
CA GLY A 36 5.40 -5.43 -0.65
C GLY A 36 5.28 -4.53 0.58
N SER A 37 6.26 -3.65 0.82
CA SER A 37 6.20 -2.71 1.95
C SER A 37 5.03 -1.73 1.84
N PHE A 38 4.70 -1.27 0.63
CA PHE A 38 3.61 -0.34 0.41
C PHE A 38 2.25 -1.05 0.46
N ASN A 39 2.14 -2.23 -0.15
CA ASN A 39 0.92 -3.02 -0.10
C ASN A 39 0.59 -3.41 1.35
N ALA A 40 1.58 -3.74 2.18
CA ALA A 40 1.39 -4.04 3.60
C ALA A 40 0.77 -2.90 4.43
N LEU A 41 0.75 -1.66 3.93
CA LEU A 41 0.07 -0.55 4.60
C LEU A 41 -1.45 -0.72 4.60
N MET A 42 -2.00 -1.26 3.51
CA MET A 42 -3.44 -1.42 3.27
C MET A 42 -3.89 -2.88 3.33
N GLU A 43 -2.98 -3.82 3.09
CA GLU A 43 -3.24 -5.25 3.02
C GLU A 43 -2.50 -5.99 4.15
N GLY A 44 -3.01 -7.16 4.54
CA GLY A 44 -2.40 -8.01 5.55
C GLY A 44 -3.23 -8.16 6.82
N PRO A 45 -2.68 -8.80 7.87
CA PRO A 45 -3.41 -9.10 9.09
C PRO A 45 -3.92 -7.82 9.77
N GLY A 46 -5.22 -7.76 10.05
CA GLY A 46 -5.84 -6.59 10.68
C GLY A 46 -6.12 -5.42 9.73
N ASP A 47 -6.34 -5.70 8.45
CA ASP A 47 -6.67 -4.74 7.38
C ASP A 47 -5.55 -3.73 7.09
N GLY A 48 -4.30 -4.17 7.23
CA GLY A 48 -3.10 -3.37 6.95
C GLY A 48 -2.57 -2.58 8.14
N LEU A 49 -1.30 -2.17 8.05
CA LEU A 49 -0.59 -1.47 9.12
C LEU A 49 -1.25 -0.14 9.50
N LEU A 50 -1.93 0.54 8.57
CA LEU A 50 -2.58 1.81 8.87
C LEU A 50 -3.79 1.64 9.79
N ASN A 51 -4.58 0.57 9.61
CA ASN A 51 -5.71 0.29 10.49
C ASN A 51 -5.25 -0.14 11.90
N LEU A 52 -4.14 -0.88 11.99
CA LEU A 52 -3.48 -1.15 13.27
C LEU A 52 -3.00 0.15 13.94
N ALA A 53 -2.38 1.06 13.18
CA ALA A 53 -1.90 2.34 13.71
C ALA A 53 -3.05 3.25 14.19
N VAL A 54 -4.17 3.30 13.47
CA VAL A 54 -5.37 4.06 13.90
C VAL A 54 -5.92 3.52 15.23
N LYS A 55 -5.95 2.18 15.39
CA LYS A 55 -6.37 1.53 16.63
C LYS A 55 -5.42 1.86 17.80
N ASP A 56 -4.12 1.91 17.54
CA ASP A 56 -3.10 2.24 18.55
C ASP A 56 -3.13 3.72 19.00
N ILE A 57 -3.34 4.66 18.07
CA ILE A 57 -3.41 6.11 18.39
C ILE A 57 -4.55 6.44 19.37
N GLY A 58 -5.67 5.73 19.25
CA GLY A 58 -6.84 5.87 20.12
C GLY A 58 -7.52 7.24 20.05
N SER A 59 -8.21 7.61 21.14
CA SER A 59 -8.94 8.89 21.23
C SER A 59 -8.07 9.99 21.83
N LYS A 60 -8.02 11.16 21.20
CA LYS A 60 -7.46 12.37 21.82
C LYS A 60 -8.59 13.15 22.50
N ILE A 61 -8.30 13.70 23.67
CA ILE A 61 -9.23 14.50 24.46
C ILE A 61 -8.74 15.95 24.44
N VAL A 62 -9.62 16.86 24.06
CA VAL A 62 -9.38 18.30 24.07
C VAL A 62 -10.40 18.95 24.99
N PHE A 63 -9.98 19.96 25.73
CA PHE A 63 -10.87 20.76 26.58
C PHE A 63 -11.08 22.13 25.96
N ASP A 64 -12.32 22.57 25.88
CA ASP A 64 -12.75 23.84 25.26
C ASP A 64 -12.60 25.04 26.21
N SER A 65 -11.44 25.19 26.85
CA SER A 65 -11.16 26.34 27.72
C SER A 65 -9.71 26.79 27.57
N ASN A 66 -9.53 28.10 27.52
CA ASN A 66 -8.22 28.75 27.46
C ASN A 66 -7.71 29.16 28.86
N ASP A 67 -8.48 28.86 29.90
CA ASP A 67 -8.22 29.26 31.29
C ASP A 67 -7.60 28.08 32.07
N PRO A 68 -6.38 28.21 32.62
CA PRO A 68 -5.67 27.09 33.25
C PRO A 68 -6.35 26.51 34.49
N ASP A 69 -7.19 27.29 35.18
CA ASP A 69 -7.88 26.88 36.41
C ASP A 69 -9.27 26.27 36.15
N ARG A 70 -9.76 26.30 34.90
CA ARG A 70 -11.11 25.85 34.58
C ARG A 70 -11.13 25.01 33.30
N LEU A 71 -11.22 23.70 33.48
CA LEU A 71 -11.44 22.76 32.39
C LEU A 71 -12.89 22.90 31.89
N GLY A 72 -13.06 23.39 30.67
CA GLY A 72 -14.36 23.57 30.01
C GLY A 72 -14.98 22.24 29.56
N ASN A 73 -15.74 22.26 28.46
CA ASN A 73 -16.35 21.04 27.92
C ASN A 73 -15.28 20.07 27.40
N LYS A 74 -15.46 18.78 27.72
CA LYS A 74 -14.59 17.70 27.23
C LYS A 74 -15.02 17.27 25.84
N LEU A 75 -14.15 17.49 24.86
CA LEU A 75 -14.31 17.00 23.49
C LEU A 75 -13.42 15.77 23.30
N SER A 76 -14.00 14.64 22.88
CA SER A 76 -13.24 13.45 22.52
C SER A 76 -13.22 13.27 21.01
N CYS A 77 -12.04 13.37 20.40
CA CYS A 77 -11.83 13.09 18.98
C CYS A 77 -11.27 11.67 18.83
N LYS A 78 -11.94 10.85 18.02
CA LYS A 78 -11.47 9.52 17.63
C LYS A 78 -11.09 9.56 16.16
N SER A 79 -9.87 9.11 15.83
CA SER A 79 -9.53 8.81 14.46
C SER A 79 -10.36 7.61 14.02
N MET A 80 -11.08 7.74 12.90
CA MET A 80 -11.91 6.67 12.36
C MET A 80 -11.09 5.82 11.38
N GLU A 81 -11.42 4.54 11.28
CA GLU A 81 -10.75 3.58 10.39
C GLU A 81 -10.74 4.07 8.93
N ILE A 82 -9.72 3.65 8.17
CA ILE A 82 -9.64 3.96 6.75
C ILE A 82 -10.60 3.02 6.02
N GLY A 83 -11.77 3.53 5.65
CA GLY A 83 -12.74 2.79 4.85
C GLY A 83 -12.21 2.48 3.45
N TYR A 84 -12.41 1.24 2.99
CA TYR A 84 -12.17 0.86 1.61
C TYR A 84 -13.05 1.70 0.67
N ILE A 85 -12.44 2.63 -0.07
CA ILE A 85 -13.04 3.18 -1.30
C ILE A 85 -12.76 2.15 -2.41
N LEU A 86 -13.44 1.00 -2.38
CA LEU A 86 -13.44 0.10 -3.53
C LEU A 86 -14.51 0.56 -4.51
N GLY A 87 -14.05 1.34 -5.49
CA GLY A 87 -14.72 1.59 -6.76
C GLY A 87 -13.79 1.16 -7.90
N GLU A 88 -13.71 -0.16 -8.09
CA GLU A 88 -13.34 -0.88 -9.31
C GLU A 88 -11.91 -0.73 -9.92
N ASN A 89 -11.32 -1.92 -10.12
CA ASN A 89 -10.36 -2.28 -11.17
C ASN A 89 -8.85 -2.11 -10.86
N THR A 90 -8.31 -3.01 -10.03
CA THR A 90 -6.87 -3.36 -10.05
C THR A 90 -6.60 -4.76 -10.60
N SER A 91 -7.56 -5.36 -11.29
CA SER A 91 -7.37 -6.59 -12.06
C SER A 91 -6.70 -6.30 -13.42
N ASN A 92 -5.55 -5.62 -13.44
CA ASN A 92 -4.63 -5.56 -14.58
C ASN A 92 -3.41 -4.65 -14.32
N ILE A 93 -2.70 -4.89 -13.21
CA ILE A 93 -1.29 -4.47 -13.14
C ILE A 93 -0.53 -5.59 -12.45
N LEU A 94 -0.24 -6.66 -13.20
CA LEU A 94 1.00 -7.45 -13.22
C LEU A 94 0.80 -8.68 -14.11
#